data_AF-A0A453R0Q1-F1
#
_entry.id   AF-A0A453R0Q1-F1
#
_cell.length_a   1.000
_cell.length_b   1.000
_cell.length_c   1.000
_cell.angle_alpha   90.00
_cell.angle_beta   90.00
_cell.angle_gamma   90.00
#
_symmetry.space_group_name_H-M   'P 1'
#
loop_
_entity.id
_entity.type
_entity.pdbx_description
1 polymer ?
#
loop_
_entity_poly.entity_id
_entity_poly.type
_entity_poly.pdbx_seq_one_letter_code
_entity_poly.pdbx_strand_id
1 'polypeptide(L)'
;PYRATAVVAMAASVLALAVALLLGASSRVDHGAAAAPVSEEGLQVTYGSTVKLMHEKTKVRLHSHDVAYGSGSGQQSVTGFPEIDDSNSYWIVRPTLDSSAKQGDAVETGSIIRLQHMRTRKWLHSHLHASPLSGNLEVSCFGGDGQSDTGDYWRCDCLKYVMHAIYLVA
;
A
#
# COMPACT_ATOMS: atom_id res chain seq x y z
N PRO A 1 53.73 -11.39 46.10
CA PRO A 1 53.98 -12.09 44.81
C PRO A 1 52.72 -12.62 44.09
N TYR A 2 51.70 -13.15 44.79
CA TYR A 2 50.56 -13.84 44.16
C TYR A 2 49.41 -12.96 43.64
N ARG A 3 49.33 -11.67 44.02
CA ARG A 3 48.24 -10.77 43.60
C ARG A 3 48.47 -10.10 42.24
N ALA A 4 49.71 -9.88 41.82
CA ALA A 4 50.03 -9.23 40.54
C ALA A 4 49.88 -10.19 39.34
N THR A 5 50.19 -11.48 39.52
CA THR A 5 50.11 -12.49 38.47
C THR A 5 48.68 -12.80 38.04
N ALA A 6 47.72 -12.79 38.97
CA ALA A 6 46.29 -13.01 38.66
C ALA A 6 45.67 -11.86 37.85
N VAL A 7 46.06 -10.61 38.15
CA VAL A 7 45.55 -9.42 37.44
C VAL A 7 46.09 -9.37 36.01
N VAL A 8 47.36 -9.71 35.80
CA VAL A 8 47.96 -9.77 34.45
C VAL A 8 47.35 -10.90 33.63
N ALA A 9 47.07 -12.06 34.23
CA ALA A 9 46.41 -13.18 33.55
C ALA A 9 44.96 -12.85 33.14
N MET A 10 44.20 -12.12 33.97
CA MET A 10 42.85 -11.68 33.62
C MET A 10 42.85 -10.57 32.57
N ALA A 11 43.82 -9.64 32.60
CA ALA A 11 43.94 -8.62 31.58
C ALA A 11 44.28 -9.22 30.20
N ALA A 12 45.15 -10.24 30.17
CA ALA A 12 45.52 -10.95 28.93
C ALA A 12 44.35 -11.76 28.35
N SER A 13 43.52 -12.38 29.19
CA SER A 13 42.35 -13.14 28.73
C SER A 13 41.21 -12.26 28.23
N VAL A 14 41.01 -11.08 28.83
CA VAL A 14 40.03 -10.09 28.35
C VAL A 14 40.47 -9.47 27.03
N LEU A 15 41.77 -9.20 26.85
CA LEU A 15 42.31 -8.68 25.59
C LEU A 15 42.23 -9.72 24.46
N ALA A 16 42.51 -11.00 24.77
CA ALA A 16 42.38 -12.08 23.80
C ALA A 16 40.92 -12.32 23.36
N LEU A 17 39.96 -12.20 24.29
CA LEU A 17 38.53 -12.32 23.98
C LEU A 17 38.03 -11.12 23.16
N ALA A 18 38.50 -9.91 23.46
CA ALA A 18 38.17 -8.71 22.69
C ALA A 18 38.72 -8.78 21.25
N VAL A 19 39.95 -9.28 21.07
CA VAL A 19 40.57 -9.49 19.75
C VAL A 19 39.86 -10.61 18.97
N ALA A 20 39.42 -11.68 19.63
CA ALA A 20 38.62 -12.73 18.99
C ALA A 20 37.23 -12.22 18.55
N LEU A 21 36.61 -11.33 19.33
CA LEU A 21 35.35 -10.66 18.97
C LEU A 21 35.53 -9.65 17.82
N LEU A 22 36.66 -8.94 17.78
CA LEU A 22 36.99 -7.98 16.72
C LEU A 22 37.40 -8.66 15.40
N LEU A 23 38.03 -9.83 15.45
CA LEU A 23 38.41 -10.62 14.27
C LEU A 23 37.31 -11.58 13.80
N GLY A 24 36.36 -11.95 14.69
CA GLY A 24 35.20 -12.78 14.37
C GLY A 24 34.03 -12.02 13.72
N ALA A 25 34.08 -10.68 13.69
CA ALA A 25 33.05 -9.82 13.12
C ALA A 25 33.24 -9.52 11.62
N SER A 26 33.93 -10.39 10.87
CA SER A 26 33.89 -10.32 9.41
C SER A 26 32.52 -10.84 8.97
N SER A 27 31.55 -9.93 8.95
CA SER A 27 30.20 -10.10 8.42
C SER A 27 30.24 -10.88 7.12
N ARG A 28 29.68 -12.09 7.13
CA ARG A 28 29.14 -12.68 5.90
C ARG A 28 28.10 -11.68 5.42
N VAL A 29 28.42 -10.98 4.35
CA VAL A 29 27.40 -10.41 3.48
C VAL A 29 26.74 -11.62 2.84
N ASP A 30 25.76 -12.19 3.55
CA ASP A 30 24.78 -13.07 2.94
C ASP A 30 24.08 -12.20 1.92
N HIS A 31 24.56 -12.32 0.68
CA HIS A 31 23.87 -11.78 -0.48
C HIS A 31 22.53 -12.47 -0.45
N GLY A 32 21.51 -11.71 -0.03
CA GLY A 32 20.15 -12.17 0.15
C GLY A 32 19.79 -13.08 -1.00
N ALA A 33 19.24 -14.24 -0.64
CA ALA A 33 18.71 -15.21 -1.58
C ALA A 33 18.08 -14.44 -2.74
N ALA A 34 18.72 -14.52 -3.90
CA ALA A 34 18.24 -13.86 -5.09
C ALA A 34 16.77 -14.24 -5.20
N ALA A 35 15.89 -13.23 -5.06
CA ALA A 35 14.48 -13.43 -5.32
C ALA A 35 14.41 -14.12 -6.67
N ALA A 36 13.91 -15.36 -6.67
CA ALA A 36 13.75 -16.11 -7.90
C ALA A 36 13.09 -15.19 -8.92
N PRO A 37 13.52 -15.19 -10.19
CA PRO A 37 12.85 -14.40 -11.21
C PRO A 37 11.38 -14.80 -11.14
N VAL A 38 10.53 -13.85 -10.70
CA VAL A 38 9.09 -14.00 -10.78
C VAL A 38 8.85 -14.17 -12.26
N SER A 39 8.48 -15.38 -12.66
CA SER A 39 8.05 -15.67 -14.01
C SER A 39 6.99 -14.63 -14.37
N GLU A 40 7.13 -14.00 -15.54
CA GLU A 40 6.16 -13.07 -16.18
C GLU A 40 4.80 -13.76 -16.50
N GLU A 41 4.38 -14.71 -15.68
CA GLU A 41 2.98 -15.09 -15.48
C GLU A 41 2.39 -14.00 -14.59
N GLY A 42 1.76 -13.01 -15.22
CA GLY A 42 1.53 -11.70 -14.61
C GLY A 42 0.88 -11.74 -13.23
N LEU A 43 1.41 -10.89 -12.33
CA LEU A 43 0.93 -10.78 -10.95
C LEU A 43 -0.58 -10.57 -10.93
N GLN A 44 -1.29 -11.54 -10.35
CA GLN A 44 -2.73 -11.44 -10.12
C GLN A 44 -3.00 -10.57 -8.89
N VAL A 45 -3.94 -9.61 -9.02
CA VAL A 45 -4.40 -8.82 -7.87
C VAL A 45 -5.26 -9.70 -6.97
N THR A 46 -5.00 -9.67 -5.67
CA THR A 46 -5.78 -10.40 -4.65
C THR A 46 -6.45 -9.45 -3.67
N TYR A 47 -7.51 -9.88 -3.02
CA TYR A 47 -8.08 -9.12 -1.91
C TYR A 47 -7.05 -8.94 -0.79
N GLY A 48 -6.98 -7.73 -0.24
CA GLY A 48 -5.96 -7.30 0.72
C GLY A 48 -4.66 -6.80 0.08
N SER A 49 -4.46 -6.95 -1.23
CA SER A 49 -3.36 -6.32 -1.93
C SER A 49 -3.41 -4.80 -1.77
N THR A 50 -2.23 -4.19 -1.56
CA THR A 50 -2.06 -2.73 -1.56
C THR A 50 -1.53 -2.29 -2.91
N VAL A 51 -2.27 -1.45 -3.62
CA VAL A 51 -2.02 -1.08 -5.01
C VAL A 51 -1.94 0.44 -5.18
N LYS A 52 -1.26 0.88 -6.24
CA LYS A 52 -1.39 2.25 -6.78
C LYS A 52 -2.10 2.15 -8.12
N LEU A 53 -3.19 2.90 -8.30
CA LEU A 53 -3.98 2.91 -9.52
C LEU A 53 -3.50 4.06 -10.39
N MET A 54 -2.88 3.76 -11.54
CA MET A 54 -2.38 4.77 -12.45
C MET A 54 -3.37 5.01 -13.59
N HIS A 55 -3.73 6.26 -13.83
CA HIS A 55 -4.52 6.63 -15.00
C HIS A 55 -3.67 6.48 -16.27
N GLU A 56 -4.17 5.71 -17.23
CA GLU A 56 -3.38 5.28 -18.39
C GLU A 56 -2.88 6.44 -19.25
N LYS A 57 -3.69 7.47 -19.48
CA LYS A 57 -3.31 8.57 -20.39
C LYS A 57 -2.39 9.60 -19.74
N THR A 58 -2.71 10.03 -18.51
CA THR A 58 -1.99 11.13 -17.84
C THR A 58 -0.88 10.64 -16.91
N LYS A 59 -0.83 9.33 -16.62
CA LYS A 59 0.16 8.67 -15.74
C LYS A 59 0.15 9.15 -14.28
N VAL A 60 -0.83 9.96 -13.90
CA VAL A 60 -1.08 10.32 -12.49
C VAL A 60 -1.72 9.13 -11.75
N ARG A 61 -1.51 9.08 -10.44
CA ARG A 61 -2.02 8.02 -9.57
C ARG A 61 -3.24 8.49 -8.80
N LEU A 62 -4.19 7.58 -8.60
CA LEU A 62 -5.32 7.81 -7.70
C LEU A 62 -4.79 8.15 -6.31
N HIS A 63 -5.21 9.29 -5.79
CA HIS A 63 -4.65 9.89 -4.58
C HIS A 63 -5.77 10.47 -3.71
N SER A 64 -5.58 10.44 -2.39
CA SER A 64 -6.45 11.17 -1.46
C SER A 64 -5.66 11.73 -0.27
N HIS A 65 -6.21 12.72 0.42
CA HIS A 65 -5.56 13.40 1.52
C HIS A 65 -6.58 14.02 2.45
N ASP A 66 -6.15 14.48 3.63
CA ASP A 66 -7.07 14.99 4.66
C ASP A 66 -7.55 16.41 4.39
N VAL A 67 -8.13 16.61 3.21
CA VAL A 67 -8.73 17.85 2.73
C VAL A 67 -10.04 17.51 2.05
N ALA A 68 -11.13 18.14 2.50
CA ALA A 68 -12.46 18.00 1.95
C ALA A 68 -12.69 18.92 0.74
N TYR A 69 -13.66 18.56 -0.10
CA TYR A 69 -14.17 19.49 -1.10
C TYR A 69 -14.89 20.67 -0.43
N GLY A 70 -14.76 21.87 -1.00
CA GLY A 70 -15.52 23.06 -0.57
C GLY A 70 -16.92 23.15 -1.18
N SER A 71 -17.28 22.20 -2.05
CA SER A 71 -18.54 22.11 -2.79
C SER A 71 -19.04 20.67 -2.78
N GLY A 72 -20.15 20.41 -3.48
CA GLY A 72 -20.67 19.06 -3.65
C GLY A 72 -21.09 18.46 -2.32
N SER A 73 -20.55 17.30 -1.96
CA SER A 73 -20.89 16.63 -0.70
C SER A 73 -20.13 17.17 0.52
N GLY A 74 -19.05 17.93 0.32
CA GLY A 74 -18.12 18.29 1.39
C GLY A 74 -17.31 17.12 1.95
N GLN A 75 -17.30 15.95 1.29
CA GLN A 75 -16.50 14.80 1.70
C GLN A 75 -15.02 14.96 1.33
N GLN A 76 -14.18 14.03 1.79
CA GLN A 76 -12.74 14.04 1.54
C GLN A 76 -12.46 13.95 0.04
N SER A 77 -11.54 14.79 -0.45
CA SER A 77 -11.23 14.88 -1.87
C SER A 77 -10.43 13.70 -2.40
N VAL A 78 -10.70 13.34 -3.65
CA VAL A 78 -9.93 12.37 -4.44
C VAL A 78 -9.36 13.08 -5.66
N THR A 79 -8.09 12.85 -5.96
CA THR A 79 -7.36 13.53 -7.04
C THR A 79 -6.45 12.58 -7.81
N GLY A 80 -5.86 13.07 -8.90
CA GLY A 80 -4.70 12.46 -9.55
C GLY A 80 -3.41 13.13 -9.07
N PHE A 81 -2.43 12.35 -8.62
CA PHE A 81 -1.13 12.86 -8.16
C PHE A 81 0.03 12.33 -9.02
N PRO A 82 0.98 13.19 -9.47
CA PRO A 82 2.01 12.78 -10.41
C PRO A 82 3.14 11.96 -9.77
N GLU A 83 3.45 12.20 -8.49
CA GLU A 83 4.59 11.55 -7.84
C GLU A 83 4.41 10.04 -7.74
N ILE A 84 5.50 9.32 -8.04
CA ILE A 84 5.49 7.86 -8.07
C ILE A 84 5.50 7.28 -6.66
N ASP A 85 6.30 7.89 -5.78
CA ASP A 85 6.58 7.39 -4.44
C ASP A 85 5.82 8.16 -3.35
N ASP A 86 4.55 8.44 -3.60
CA ASP A 86 3.67 9.04 -2.61
C ASP A 86 2.90 7.95 -1.83
N SER A 87 2.87 8.09 -0.50
CA SER A 87 2.19 7.15 0.40
C SER A 87 0.67 7.25 0.35
N ASN A 88 0.15 8.38 -0.14
CA ASN A 88 -1.28 8.68 -0.17
C ASN A 88 -1.93 8.24 -1.48
N SER A 89 -1.14 7.57 -2.31
CA SER A 89 -1.56 6.93 -3.53
C SER A 89 -1.76 5.41 -3.34
N TYR A 90 -1.63 4.91 -2.11
CA TYR A 90 -1.87 3.50 -1.77
C TYR A 90 -3.32 3.22 -1.40
N TRP A 91 -3.87 2.20 -2.04
CA TRP A 91 -5.25 1.73 -1.86
C TRP A 91 -5.25 0.24 -1.57
N ILE A 92 -6.06 -0.20 -0.62
CA ILE A 92 -6.22 -1.62 -0.27
C ILE A 92 -7.47 -2.14 -0.97
N VAL A 93 -7.33 -3.21 -1.74
CA VAL A 93 -8.47 -3.88 -2.39
C VAL A 93 -9.21 -4.70 -1.34
N ARG A 94 -10.52 -4.49 -1.21
CA ARG A 94 -11.37 -5.17 -0.22
C ARG A 94 -12.60 -5.78 -0.90
N PRO A 95 -13.10 -6.90 -0.40
CA PRO A 95 -14.37 -7.44 -0.88
C PRO A 95 -15.54 -6.57 -0.40
N THR A 96 -16.72 -6.74 -0.99
CA THR A 96 -17.98 -6.18 -0.47
C THR A 96 -18.30 -6.74 0.92
N LEU A 97 -19.20 -6.09 1.65
CA LEU A 97 -19.54 -6.49 3.03
C LEU A 97 -20.20 -7.87 3.13
N ASP A 98 -20.88 -8.29 2.06
CA ASP A 98 -21.66 -9.51 1.94
C ASP A 98 -20.92 -10.66 1.22
N SER A 99 -19.70 -10.42 0.73
CA SER A 99 -18.89 -11.40 0.03
C SER A 99 -18.22 -12.40 0.99
N SER A 100 -18.09 -13.65 0.54
CA SER A 100 -17.36 -14.71 1.25
C SER A 100 -15.85 -14.74 0.97
N ALA A 101 -15.39 -13.87 0.04
CA ALA A 101 -14.01 -13.75 -0.38
C ALA A 101 -13.11 -13.31 0.78
N LYS A 102 -11.90 -13.86 0.81
CA LYS A 102 -10.91 -13.68 1.88
C LYS A 102 -9.68 -12.96 1.34
N GLN A 103 -8.90 -12.40 2.25
CA GLN A 103 -7.59 -11.86 1.91
C GLN A 103 -6.73 -12.96 1.28
N GLY A 104 -6.10 -12.65 0.15
CA GLY A 104 -5.33 -13.60 -0.65
C GLY A 104 -6.12 -14.23 -1.80
N ASP A 105 -7.45 -14.20 -1.78
CA ASP A 105 -8.25 -14.69 -2.90
C ASP A 105 -8.06 -13.76 -4.11
N ALA A 106 -7.99 -14.36 -5.31
CA ALA A 106 -7.87 -13.64 -6.56
C ALA A 106 -9.07 -12.73 -6.82
N VAL A 107 -8.81 -11.52 -7.32
CA VAL A 107 -9.85 -10.62 -7.81
C VAL A 107 -10.08 -10.92 -9.30
N GLU A 108 -11.23 -11.51 -9.60
CA GLU A 108 -11.60 -11.83 -10.97
C GLU A 108 -12.22 -10.62 -11.69
N THR A 109 -12.05 -10.55 -13.01
CA THR A 109 -12.73 -9.56 -13.86
C THR A 109 -14.25 -9.66 -13.69
N GLY A 110 -14.91 -8.53 -13.51
CA GLY A 110 -16.34 -8.43 -13.19
C GLY A 110 -16.67 -8.44 -11.70
N SER A 111 -15.69 -8.72 -10.82
CA SER A 111 -15.89 -8.67 -9.36
C SER A 111 -16.26 -7.27 -8.89
N ILE A 112 -17.17 -7.20 -7.93
CA ILE A 112 -17.45 -5.96 -7.20
C ILE A 112 -16.51 -5.89 -6.01
N ILE A 113 -15.75 -4.80 -5.93
CA ILE A 113 -14.73 -4.55 -4.92
C ILE A 113 -15.00 -3.21 -4.21
N ARG A 114 -14.28 -2.98 -3.12
CA ARG A 114 -14.12 -1.67 -2.48
C ARG A 114 -12.64 -1.33 -2.45
N LEU A 115 -12.33 -0.03 -2.53
CA LEU A 115 -10.96 0.48 -2.45
C LEU A 115 -10.83 1.35 -1.21
N GLN A 116 -10.01 0.92 -0.26
CA GLN A 116 -9.77 1.66 0.97
C GLN A 116 -8.49 2.47 0.86
N HIS A 117 -8.56 3.79 1.02
CA HIS A 117 -7.38 4.63 1.08
C HIS A 117 -6.55 4.28 2.32
N MET A 118 -5.29 3.89 2.13
CA MET A 118 -4.47 3.29 3.19
C MET A 118 -4.28 4.23 4.39
N ARG A 119 -4.00 5.52 4.12
CA ARG A 119 -3.68 6.50 5.16
C ARG A 119 -4.91 6.94 5.95
N THR A 120 -6.01 7.29 5.29
CA THR A 120 -7.19 7.86 5.95
C THR A 120 -8.26 6.84 6.31
N ARG A 121 -8.08 5.57 5.88
CA ARG A 121 -9.02 4.45 6.09
C ARG A 121 -10.40 4.65 5.46
N LYS A 122 -10.58 5.70 4.65
CA LYS A 122 -11.83 6.01 3.94
C LYS A 122 -11.96 5.20 2.65
N TRP A 123 -13.19 5.02 2.20
CA TRP A 123 -13.52 4.28 0.99
C TRP A 123 -13.59 5.20 -0.21
N LEU A 124 -13.08 4.76 -1.36
CA LEU A 124 -13.38 5.40 -2.63
C LEU A 124 -14.88 5.32 -2.87
N HIS A 125 -15.52 6.46 -3.05
CA HIS A 125 -16.97 6.59 -3.00
C HIS A 125 -17.48 7.46 -4.15
N SER A 126 -18.69 7.19 -4.62
CA SER A 126 -19.39 8.09 -5.54
C SER A 126 -20.89 8.08 -5.28
N HIS A 127 -21.55 9.16 -5.69
CA HIS A 127 -22.93 9.48 -5.35
C HIS A 127 -23.48 10.60 -6.24
N LEU A 128 -24.74 10.99 -6.03
CA LEU A 128 -25.44 12.00 -6.82
C LEU A 128 -25.09 13.45 -6.43
N HIS A 129 -23.80 13.76 -6.38
CA HIS A 129 -23.28 15.13 -6.25
C HIS A 129 -22.48 15.51 -7.49
N ALA A 130 -22.47 16.80 -7.83
CA ALA A 130 -21.67 17.32 -8.93
C ALA A 130 -20.19 17.44 -8.50
N SER A 131 -19.27 17.04 -9.38
CA SER A 131 -17.83 17.18 -9.18
C SER A 131 -17.42 18.65 -9.18
N PRO A 132 -16.36 19.04 -8.44
CA PRO A 132 -16.02 20.45 -8.25
C PRO A 132 -15.61 21.21 -9.52
N LEU A 133 -15.12 20.50 -10.57
CA LEU A 133 -14.53 21.12 -11.76
C LEU A 133 -15.37 20.91 -13.02
N SER A 134 -15.68 19.65 -13.37
CA SER A 134 -16.46 19.33 -14.58
C SER A 134 -17.98 19.32 -14.38
N GLY A 135 -18.46 19.18 -13.15
CA GLY A 135 -19.89 18.95 -12.88
C GLY A 135 -20.37 17.53 -13.21
N ASN A 136 -19.45 16.58 -13.46
CA ASN A 136 -19.74 15.14 -13.53
C ASN A 136 -20.18 14.60 -12.15
N LEU A 137 -20.35 13.29 -12.00
CA LEU A 137 -20.54 12.71 -10.67
C LEU A 137 -19.26 12.87 -9.83
N GLU A 138 -19.44 13.34 -8.60
CA GLU A 138 -18.36 13.51 -7.64
C GLU A 138 -17.80 12.12 -7.22
N VAL A 139 -16.48 12.04 -7.16
CA VAL A 139 -15.75 10.91 -6.57
C VAL A 139 -15.03 11.43 -5.34
N SER A 140 -15.24 10.78 -4.21
CA SER A 140 -14.79 11.23 -2.89
C SER A 140 -14.21 10.07 -2.07
N CYS A 141 -13.68 10.41 -0.89
CA CYS A 141 -13.37 9.45 0.16
C CYS A 141 -14.40 9.57 1.30
N PHE A 142 -15.14 8.49 1.56
CA PHE A 142 -16.24 8.46 2.53
C PHE A 142 -16.00 7.46 3.66
N GLY A 143 -16.63 7.72 4.81
CA GLY A 143 -16.71 6.77 5.91
C GLY A 143 -15.37 6.44 6.59
N GLY A 144 -15.19 5.14 6.88
CA GLY A 144 -14.06 4.58 7.61
C GLY A 144 -14.20 3.06 7.82
N ASP A 145 -13.38 2.46 8.67
CA ASP A 145 -13.35 1.00 8.88
C ASP A 145 -14.72 0.38 9.27
N GLY A 146 -15.55 1.11 10.02
CA GLY A 146 -16.90 0.68 10.43
C GLY A 146 -18.04 1.35 9.65
N GLN A 147 -17.74 2.14 8.62
CA GLN A 147 -18.74 2.91 7.87
C GLN A 147 -18.46 2.78 6.38
N SER A 148 -19.29 1.98 5.71
CA SER A 148 -19.24 1.72 4.27
C SER A 148 -20.64 1.41 3.78
N ASP A 149 -20.96 1.79 2.55
CA ASP A 149 -22.23 1.53 1.90
C ASP A 149 -22.05 1.14 0.43
N THR A 150 -23.16 1.04 -0.32
CA THR A 150 -23.14 0.63 -1.73
C THR A 150 -22.50 1.67 -2.67
N GLY A 151 -22.34 2.92 -2.25
CA GLY A 151 -21.60 3.93 -3.01
C GLY A 151 -20.09 3.68 -3.05
N ASP A 152 -19.59 2.76 -2.20
CA ASP A 152 -18.20 2.33 -2.18
C ASP A 152 -17.91 1.16 -3.14
N TYR A 153 -18.94 0.65 -3.83
CA TYR A 153 -18.86 -0.59 -4.61
C TYR A 153 -18.46 -0.30 -6.07
N TRP A 154 -17.31 -0.83 -6.49
CA TRP A 154 -16.74 -0.63 -7.82
C TRP A 154 -16.60 -1.97 -8.53
N ARG A 155 -17.10 -2.07 -9.77
CA ARG A 155 -16.81 -3.24 -10.62
C ARG A 155 -15.37 -3.16 -11.13
N CYS A 156 -14.54 -4.17 -10.83
CA CYS A 156 -13.23 -4.33 -11.46
C CYS A 156 -13.43 -4.93 -12.84
N ASP A 157 -13.15 -4.16 -13.88
CA ASP A 157 -12.92 -4.70 -15.21
C ASP A 157 -11.40 -4.79 -15.41
N CYS A 158 -10.84 -5.82 -14.78
CA CYS A 158 -9.44 -6.13 -14.86
C CYS A 158 -9.15 -6.72 -16.26
N LEU A 159 -8.74 -5.90 -17.22
CA LEU A 159 -8.10 -6.40 -18.44
C LEU A 159 -6.78 -7.03 -17.98
N LYS A 160 -6.54 -8.28 -18.34
CA LYS A 160 -5.39 -9.09 -17.90
C LYS A 160 -4.17 -8.16 -17.71
N TYR A 161 -3.79 -7.97 -16.44
CA TYR A 161 -2.62 -7.24 -15.96
C TYR A 161 -2.71 -5.73 -15.67
N VAL A 162 -3.85 -5.05 -15.86
CA VAL A 162 -4.01 -3.64 -15.44
C VAL A 162 -5.42 -3.40 -14.91
N MET A 163 -5.52 -2.98 -13.65
CA MET A 163 -6.72 -2.29 -13.16
C MET A 163 -6.80 -0.96 -13.91
N HIS A 164 -7.61 -0.88 -14.96
CA HIS A 164 -7.90 0.40 -15.58
C HIS A 164 -8.53 1.27 -14.50
N ALA A 165 -7.81 2.32 -14.15
CA ALA A 165 -8.31 3.34 -13.26
C ALA A 165 -9.71 3.72 -13.74
N ILE A 166 -10.67 3.56 -12.82
CA ILE A 166 -11.95 4.26 -12.79
C ILE A 166 -11.75 5.59 -13.49
N TYR A 167 -12.49 5.82 -14.57
CA TYR A 167 -12.46 7.08 -15.31
C TYR A 167 -12.82 8.22 -14.34
N LEU A 168 -11.83 8.73 -13.61
CA LEU A 168 -11.91 9.99 -12.89
C LEU A 168 -11.80 11.07 -13.95
N VAL A 169 -12.91 11.27 -14.66
CA VAL A 169 -13.15 12.51 -15.38
C VAL A 169 -13.49 13.54 -14.30
N ALA A 170 -12.44 14.09 -13.70
CA ALA A 170 -12.54 15.32 -12.91
C ALA A 170 -13.06 16.46 -13.79
#